data_AF-A0A3D1JFA0-F1
#
_entry.id   AF-A0A3D1JFA0-F1
#
_cell.length_a   1.000
_cell.length_b   1.000
_cell.length_c   1.000
_cell.angle_alpha   90.00
_cell.angle_beta   90.00
_cell.angle_gamma   90.00
#
_symmetry.space_group_name_H-M   'P 1'
#
loop_
_entity.id
_entity.type
_entity.pdbx_description
1 polymer ?
#
loop_
_entity_poly.entity_id
_entity_poly.type
_entity_poly.pdbx_seq_one_letter_code
_entity_poly.pdbx_strand_id
1 'polypeptide(L)'
;MNETLKTNTIAPPRLIASLTAGFNLVAARAYLILLPVGLDLLLWFGPRFRLKQLMQPLVQDWVDSLQATGGNDLLGMTGALQQLWTTVLERFNLLTFLSSMPVGVPSLLAGVLPVRTPLGEPPVYEIHSWGQALSGWLLFSLLGLVAGSLYFSMIARSTAQEDLPYSLPQAIWEFGQVFSLTILLIVILMLLSIPISVVSLILALINPALAQLALLLMSFVLLWLLIPLVFSPHGIFAAHQGVMQAMLISARVVRLLFPGVMMFLLAALVLTQGMGYLWHIPPETSWLMLAGILGNAFITTGLLAASFVYYRKAVQWVEAMRRESLTRG
;
A
#
# COMPACT_ATOMS: atom_id res chain seq x y z
N MET A 1 37.75 40.91 -0.58
CA MET A 1 37.51 39.48 -0.84
C MET A 1 36.95 38.86 0.43
N ASN A 2 35.63 38.94 0.62
CA ASN A 2 34.91 38.31 1.73
C ASN A 2 33.64 37.74 1.11
N GLU A 3 33.75 36.56 0.50
CA GLU A 3 32.58 35.76 0.20
C GLU A 3 31.96 35.34 1.54
N THR A 4 30.84 35.95 1.86
CA THR A 4 29.94 35.49 2.91
C THR A 4 29.59 34.03 2.62
N LEU A 5 30.17 33.11 3.40
CA LEU A 5 29.73 31.73 3.51
C LEU A 5 28.24 31.77 3.91
N LYS A 6 27.34 31.68 2.92
CA LYS A 6 25.94 31.38 3.18
C LYS A 6 25.93 30.02 3.85
N THR A 7 25.82 29.99 5.17
CA THR A 7 25.45 28.79 5.90
C THR A 7 24.14 28.34 5.30
N ASN A 8 24.21 27.29 4.47
CA ASN A 8 23.06 26.74 3.79
C ASN A 8 22.22 26.04 4.87
N THR A 9 21.39 26.81 5.58
CA THR A 9 20.55 26.30 6.65
C THR A 9 19.61 25.27 6.03
N ILE A 10 19.82 24.00 6.35
CA ILE A 10 18.96 22.92 5.88
C ILE A 10 17.57 23.17 6.48
N ALA A 11 16.58 23.45 5.63
CA ALA A 11 15.22 23.73 6.04
C ALA A 11 14.41 22.42 6.14
N PRO A 12 13.36 22.37 6.99
CA PRO A 12 12.48 21.20 7.04
C PRO A 12 11.78 20.97 5.69
N PRO A 13 11.40 19.72 5.38
CA PRO A 13 10.71 19.39 4.14
C PRO A 13 9.38 20.16 4.05
N ARG A 14 9.11 20.73 2.87
CA ARG A 14 7.88 21.48 2.59
C ARG A 14 6.97 20.65 1.68
N LEU A 15 5.71 20.50 2.09
CA LEU A 15 4.69 19.70 1.39
C LEU A 15 4.61 20.00 -0.12
N ILE A 16 4.29 21.26 -0.48
CA ILE A 16 4.10 21.67 -1.87
C ILE A 16 5.37 21.45 -2.68
N ALA A 17 6.54 21.80 -2.14
CA ALA A 17 7.81 21.61 -2.84
C ALA A 17 8.12 20.13 -3.12
N SER A 18 7.82 19.22 -2.19
CA SER A 18 8.00 17.78 -2.38
C SER A 18 7.01 17.22 -3.41
N LEU A 19 5.74 17.63 -3.35
CA LEU A 19 4.73 17.24 -4.34
C LEU A 19 5.11 17.71 -5.74
N THR A 20 5.39 19.01 -5.92
CA THR A 20 5.80 19.57 -7.22
C THR A 20 7.03 18.86 -7.77
N ALA A 21 8.03 18.56 -6.94
CA ALA A 21 9.22 17.82 -7.38
C ALA A 21 8.89 16.40 -7.87
N GLY A 22 8.03 15.66 -7.15
CA GLY A 22 7.62 14.32 -7.54
C GLY A 22 6.84 14.30 -8.86
N PHE A 23 5.85 15.17 -9.01
CA PHE A 23 5.06 15.26 -10.24
C PHE A 23 5.88 15.76 -11.44
N ASN A 24 6.74 16.76 -11.25
CA ASN A 24 7.63 17.23 -12.32
C ASN A 24 8.61 16.14 -12.78
N LEU A 25 9.11 15.31 -11.85
CA LEU A 25 9.97 14.18 -12.20
C LEU A 25 9.25 13.20 -13.12
N VAL A 26 8.02 12.81 -12.78
CA VAL A 26 7.23 11.87 -13.59
C VAL A 26 6.88 12.48 -14.96
N ALA A 27 6.54 13.77 -15.00
CA ALA A 27 6.29 14.47 -16.26
C ALA A 27 7.54 14.51 -17.16
N ALA A 28 8.72 14.71 -16.58
CA ALA A 28 9.99 14.69 -17.32
C ALA A 28 10.44 13.28 -17.73
N ARG A 29 9.98 12.25 -17.01
CA ARG A 29 10.39 10.85 -17.18
C ARG A 29 9.16 9.95 -17.29
N ALA A 30 8.41 10.10 -18.37
CA ALA A 30 7.14 9.38 -18.57
C ALA A 30 7.26 7.86 -18.48
N TYR A 31 8.45 7.27 -18.75
CA TYR A 31 8.67 5.83 -18.63
C TYR A 31 8.44 5.29 -17.20
N LEU A 32 8.47 6.14 -16.16
CA LEU A 32 8.26 5.73 -14.78
C LEU A 32 6.85 5.16 -14.53
N ILE A 33 5.86 5.53 -15.35
CA ILE A 33 4.47 5.03 -15.20
C ILE A 33 4.25 3.67 -15.90
N LEU A 34 5.20 3.19 -16.71
CA LEU A 34 4.99 2.00 -17.55
C LEU A 34 4.71 0.73 -16.73
N LEU A 35 5.34 0.59 -15.57
CA LEU A 35 5.15 -0.59 -14.73
C LEU A 35 3.76 -0.62 -14.05
N PRO A 36 3.28 0.46 -13.41
CA PRO A 36 1.87 0.57 -12.99
C PRO A 36 0.87 0.32 -14.11
N VAL A 37 1.09 0.91 -15.29
CA VAL A 37 0.22 0.71 -16.46
C VAL A 37 0.25 -0.76 -16.90
N GLY A 38 1.42 -1.38 -16.98
CA GLY A 38 1.57 -2.78 -17.35
C GLY A 38 0.86 -3.72 -16.37
N LEU A 39 0.96 -3.45 -15.06
CA LEU A 39 0.23 -4.21 -14.05
C LEU A 39 -1.29 -4.05 -14.20
N ASP A 40 -1.77 -2.82 -14.41
CA ASP A 40 -3.19 -2.58 -14.65
C ASP A 40 -3.67 -3.31 -15.90
N LEU A 41 -2.96 -3.21 -17.03
CA LEU A 41 -3.32 -3.93 -18.26
C LEU A 41 -3.34 -5.45 -18.06
N LEU A 42 -2.40 -5.99 -17.27
CA LEU A 42 -2.39 -7.41 -16.88
C LEU A 42 -3.61 -7.78 -16.04
N LEU A 43 -4.01 -6.94 -15.08
CA LEU A 43 -5.19 -7.18 -14.25
C LEU A 43 -6.50 -6.97 -15.02
N TRP A 44 -6.48 -6.14 -16.06
CA TRP A 44 -7.65 -5.91 -16.91
C TRP A 44 -7.91 -7.10 -17.83
N PHE A 45 -6.90 -7.46 -18.64
CA PHE A 45 -7.02 -8.40 -19.75
C PHE A 45 -6.51 -9.80 -19.42
N GLY A 46 -5.75 -9.94 -18.33
CA GLY A 46 -5.18 -11.21 -17.91
C GLY A 46 -6.22 -12.19 -17.36
N PRO A 47 -5.79 -13.43 -17.11
CA PRO A 47 -6.65 -14.47 -16.57
C PRO A 47 -7.08 -14.15 -15.14
N ARG A 48 -8.22 -14.69 -14.74
CA ARG A 48 -8.74 -14.54 -13.37
C ARG A 48 -8.65 -15.85 -12.63
N PHE A 49 -7.92 -15.84 -11.54
CA PHE A 49 -7.83 -16.98 -10.63
C PHE A 49 -8.80 -16.77 -9.46
N ARG A 50 -9.95 -17.44 -9.53
CA ARG A 50 -11.06 -17.26 -8.59
C ARG A 50 -11.01 -18.29 -7.46
N LEU A 51 -11.45 -17.87 -6.28
CA LEU A 51 -11.58 -18.72 -5.08
C LEU A 51 -13.04 -19.04 -4.74
N LYS A 52 -13.99 -18.72 -5.64
CA LYS A 52 -15.42 -18.78 -5.34
C LYS A 52 -15.84 -20.19 -4.93
N GLN A 53 -15.42 -21.22 -5.65
CA GLN A 53 -15.76 -22.61 -5.33
C GLN A 53 -15.22 -23.07 -3.96
N LEU A 54 -14.06 -22.55 -3.52
CA LEU A 54 -13.49 -22.88 -2.22
C LEU A 54 -14.13 -22.10 -1.07
N MET A 55 -14.44 -20.82 -1.30
CA MET A 55 -14.92 -19.92 -0.23
C MET A 55 -16.44 -19.97 -0.06
N GLN A 56 -17.19 -20.20 -1.14
CA GLN A 56 -18.65 -20.13 -1.10
C GLN A 56 -19.28 -21.11 -0.11
N PRO A 57 -18.84 -22.38 0.01
CA PRO A 57 -19.34 -23.29 1.04
C PRO A 57 -19.08 -22.77 2.45
N LEU A 58 -17.89 -22.24 2.73
CA LEU A 58 -17.55 -21.68 4.05
C LEU A 58 -18.42 -20.48 4.42
N VAL A 59 -18.68 -19.60 3.46
CA VAL A 59 -19.57 -18.45 3.66
C VAL A 59 -20.99 -18.94 3.96
N GLN A 60 -21.45 -19.97 3.24
CA GLN A 60 -22.77 -20.53 3.42
C GLN A 60 -22.92 -21.18 4.80
N ASP A 61 -21.97 -22.01 5.21
CA ASP A 61 -21.95 -22.64 6.53
C ASP A 61 -21.93 -21.60 7.67
N TRP A 62 -21.19 -20.51 7.49
CA TRP A 62 -21.15 -19.41 8.46
C TRP A 62 -22.48 -18.66 8.54
N VAL A 63 -23.10 -18.36 7.39
CA VAL A 63 -24.42 -17.73 7.32
C VAL A 63 -25.48 -18.62 7.97
N ASP A 64 -25.50 -19.91 7.66
CA ASP A 64 -26.46 -20.88 8.21
C ASP A 64 -26.30 -20.99 9.74
N SER A 65 -25.06 -20.98 10.25
CA SER A 65 -24.77 -20.96 11.69
C SER A 65 -25.30 -19.69 12.39
N LEU A 66 -25.16 -18.53 11.75
CA LEU A 66 -25.70 -17.27 12.26
C LEU A 66 -27.23 -17.26 12.26
N GLN A 67 -27.87 -17.85 11.25
CA GLN A 67 -29.33 -17.96 11.19
C GLN A 67 -29.87 -18.93 12.26
N ALA A 68 -29.16 -20.05 12.51
CA ALA A 68 -29.56 -21.03 13.52
C ALA A 68 -29.44 -20.50 14.96
N THR A 69 -28.50 -19.57 15.20
CA THR A 69 -28.19 -19.03 16.54
C THR A 69 -28.80 -17.64 16.76
N GLY A 70 -29.28 -16.99 15.69
CA GLY A 70 -29.77 -15.62 15.71
C GLY A 70 -31.29 -15.51 15.87
N GLY A 71 -31.76 -14.48 16.59
CA GLY A 71 -33.18 -14.12 16.62
C GLY A 71 -33.69 -13.55 15.28
N ASN A 72 -35.01 -13.36 15.16
CA ASN A 72 -35.69 -12.98 13.91
C ASN A 72 -35.13 -11.71 13.22
N ASP A 73 -34.54 -10.77 13.96
CA ASP A 73 -33.91 -9.55 13.41
C ASP A 73 -32.65 -9.82 12.57
N LEU A 74 -31.96 -10.95 12.77
CA LEU A 74 -30.72 -11.31 12.06
C LEU A 74 -30.97 -11.91 10.67
N LEU A 75 -32.20 -12.34 10.37
CA LEU A 75 -32.54 -12.97 9.09
C LEU A 75 -32.39 -12.00 7.90
N GLY A 76 -32.79 -10.73 8.07
CA GLY A 76 -32.62 -9.71 7.03
C GLY A 76 -31.16 -9.31 6.80
N MET A 77 -30.34 -9.28 7.86
CA MET A 77 -28.92 -8.93 7.77
C MET A 77 -28.08 -10.04 7.12
N THR A 78 -28.41 -11.31 7.40
CA THR A 78 -27.68 -12.47 6.84
C THR A 78 -27.84 -12.58 5.32
N GLY A 79 -29.02 -12.27 4.77
CA GLY A 79 -29.23 -12.22 3.32
C GLY A 79 -28.38 -11.14 2.63
N ALA A 80 -28.29 -9.95 3.22
CA ALA A 80 -27.41 -8.89 2.71
C ALA A 80 -25.93 -9.30 2.78
N LEU A 81 -25.50 -9.91 3.89
CA LEU A 81 -24.13 -10.45 4.04
C LEU A 81 -23.80 -11.50 2.97
N GLN A 82 -24.73 -12.42 2.67
CA GLN A 82 -24.54 -13.43 1.63
C GLN A 82 -24.40 -12.81 0.24
N GLN A 83 -25.22 -11.81 -0.10
CA GLN A 83 -25.12 -11.08 -1.37
C GLN A 83 -23.81 -10.30 -1.50
N LEU A 84 -23.35 -9.69 -0.41
CA LEU A 84 -22.05 -9.01 -0.38
C LEU A 84 -20.90 -9.99 -0.64
N TRP A 85 -20.86 -11.12 0.08
CA TRP A 85 -19.81 -12.12 -0.10
C TRP A 85 -19.82 -12.75 -1.49
N THR A 86 -20.99 -13.06 -2.04
CA THR A 86 -21.07 -13.59 -3.42
C THR A 86 -20.52 -12.60 -4.45
N THR A 87 -20.82 -11.31 -4.30
CA THR A 87 -20.27 -10.25 -5.15
C THR A 87 -18.75 -10.14 -5.02
N VAL A 88 -18.23 -10.16 -3.78
CA VAL A 88 -16.78 -10.11 -3.50
C VAL A 88 -16.07 -11.30 -4.11
N LEU A 89 -16.58 -12.52 -3.89
CA LEU A 89 -15.97 -13.76 -4.40
C LEU A 89 -15.99 -13.85 -5.94
N GLU A 90 -17.00 -13.27 -6.59
CA GLU A 90 -17.08 -13.24 -8.05
C GLU A 90 -16.06 -12.29 -8.70
N ARG A 91 -15.80 -11.16 -8.02
CA ARG A 91 -14.82 -10.15 -8.46
C ARG A 91 -13.41 -10.50 -8.06
N PHE A 92 -13.24 -11.28 -6.99
CA PHE A 92 -11.93 -11.63 -6.48
C PHE A 92 -11.05 -12.31 -7.52
N ASN A 93 -9.80 -11.87 -7.60
CA ASN A 93 -8.78 -12.43 -8.48
C ASN A 93 -7.45 -12.55 -7.71
N LEU A 94 -6.85 -13.74 -7.65
CA LEU A 94 -5.55 -13.92 -7.00
C LEU A 94 -4.42 -13.10 -7.65
N LEU A 95 -4.53 -12.70 -8.92
CA LEU A 95 -3.51 -11.82 -9.54
C LEU A 95 -3.37 -10.48 -8.83
N THR A 96 -4.37 -10.05 -8.06
CA THR A 96 -4.34 -8.77 -7.36
C THR A 96 -3.22 -8.68 -6.34
N PHE A 97 -2.73 -9.83 -5.84
CA PHE A 97 -1.56 -9.90 -4.97
C PHE A 97 -0.25 -9.47 -5.65
N LEU A 98 -0.22 -9.29 -6.97
CA LEU A 98 0.87 -8.61 -7.68
C LEU A 98 0.99 -7.12 -7.26
N SER A 99 -0.10 -6.49 -6.82
CA SER A 99 -0.10 -5.17 -6.19
C SER A 99 0.16 -5.31 -4.68
N SER A 100 1.39 -5.69 -4.30
CA SER A 100 1.76 -6.02 -2.93
C SER A 100 1.80 -4.82 -1.97
N MET A 101 1.73 -5.10 -0.66
CA MET A 101 1.90 -4.14 0.44
C MET A 101 2.99 -4.64 1.40
N PRO A 102 3.82 -3.78 2.01
CA PRO A 102 3.85 -2.31 1.95
C PRO A 102 4.58 -1.73 0.72
N VAL A 103 5.33 -2.56 0.00
CA VAL A 103 6.08 -2.18 -1.22
C VAL A 103 5.46 -2.95 -2.37
N GLY A 104 4.84 -2.24 -3.32
CA GLY A 104 4.20 -2.81 -4.48
C GLY A 104 4.06 -1.81 -5.60
N VAL A 105 3.73 -2.32 -6.78
CA VAL A 105 3.38 -1.47 -7.92
C VAL A 105 1.93 -1.02 -7.74
N PRO A 106 1.64 0.29 -7.70
CA PRO A 106 0.28 0.77 -7.55
C PRO A 106 -0.57 0.38 -8.76
N SER A 107 -1.83 0.05 -8.51
CA SER A 107 -2.75 -0.42 -9.55
C SER A 107 -4.16 0.09 -9.27
N LEU A 108 -4.80 0.65 -10.30
CA LEU A 108 -6.21 1.01 -10.26
C LEU A 108 -7.08 -0.25 -10.23
N LEU A 109 -6.73 -1.22 -11.07
CA LEU A 109 -7.55 -2.40 -11.32
C LEU A 109 -7.45 -3.46 -10.21
N ALA A 110 -6.42 -3.40 -9.38
CA ALA A 110 -6.37 -4.15 -8.13
C ALA A 110 -7.47 -3.72 -7.13
N GLY A 111 -7.98 -2.48 -7.25
CA GLY A 111 -9.09 -1.97 -6.44
C GLY A 111 -10.48 -2.16 -7.09
N VAL A 112 -10.56 -2.03 -8.42
CA VAL A 112 -11.82 -2.18 -9.18
C VAL A 112 -12.26 -3.65 -9.27
N LEU A 113 -11.31 -4.56 -9.46
CA LEU A 113 -11.56 -5.98 -9.68
C LEU A 113 -12.61 -6.21 -10.78
N PRO A 114 -12.30 -5.82 -12.03
CA PRO A 114 -13.30 -5.81 -13.08
C PRO A 114 -13.85 -7.21 -13.33
N VAL A 115 -15.12 -7.32 -13.77
CA VAL A 115 -15.74 -8.59 -14.18
C VAL A 115 -15.73 -8.75 -15.69
N ARG A 116 -15.67 -7.65 -16.44
CA ARG A 116 -15.64 -7.70 -17.91
C ARG A 116 -14.56 -6.75 -18.44
N THR A 117 -14.23 -6.94 -19.71
CA THR A 117 -13.28 -6.12 -20.44
C THR A 117 -13.92 -5.61 -21.73
N PRO A 118 -13.34 -4.62 -22.41
CA PRO A 118 -13.78 -4.22 -23.75
C PRO A 118 -13.69 -5.35 -24.78
N LEU A 119 -12.86 -6.37 -24.52
CA LEU A 119 -12.69 -7.54 -25.36
C LEU A 119 -13.67 -8.68 -25.01
N GLY A 120 -14.54 -8.48 -24.02
CA GLY A 120 -15.48 -9.49 -23.53
C GLY A 120 -15.10 -10.06 -22.17
N GLU A 121 -15.44 -11.32 -21.94
CA GLU A 121 -15.17 -12.02 -20.67
C GLU A 121 -13.76 -12.62 -20.69
N PRO A 122 -12.87 -12.23 -19.76
CA PRO A 122 -11.53 -12.78 -19.72
C PRO A 122 -11.54 -14.24 -19.23
N PRO A 123 -10.50 -15.02 -19.53
CA PRO A 123 -10.42 -16.41 -19.10
C PRO A 123 -10.45 -16.52 -17.57
N VAL A 124 -11.31 -17.39 -17.06
CA VAL A 124 -11.48 -17.65 -15.63
C VAL A 124 -10.97 -19.05 -15.30
N TYR A 125 -10.02 -19.12 -14.38
CA TYR A 125 -9.51 -20.34 -13.79
C TYR A 125 -9.99 -20.41 -12.34
N GLU A 126 -10.81 -21.40 -12.05
CA GLU A 126 -11.30 -21.63 -10.70
C GLU A 126 -10.28 -22.46 -9.92
N ILE A 127 -9.95 -22.03 -8.71
CA ILE A 127 -9.02 -22.74 -7.85
C ILE A 127 -9.80 -23.80 -7.05
N HIS A 128 -9.34 -25.05 -7.12
CA HIS A 128 -10.08 -26.20 -6.59
C HIS A 128 -9.53 -26.75 -5.27
N SER A 129 -8.38 -26.28 -4.80
CA SER A 129 -7.82 -26.71 -3.52
C SER A 129 -7.15 -25.58 -2.74
N TRP A 130 -7.16 -25.71 -1.42
CA TRP A 130 -6.45 -24.80 -0.52
C TRP A 130 -4.95 -24.75 -0.78
N GLY A 131 -4.36 -25.87 -1.21
CA GLY A 131 -2.94 -25.92 -1.61
C GLY A 131 -2.65 -25.04 -2.83
N GLN A 132 -3.51 -25.07 -3.85
CA GLN A 132 -3.42 -24.18 -5.02
C GLN A 132 -3.67 -22.72 -4.65
N ALA A 133 -4.63 -22.46 -3.76
CA ALA A 133 -4.92 -21.10 -3.29
C ALA A 133 -3.71 -20.52 -2.53
N LEU A 134 -3.13 -21.28 -1.62
CA LEU A 134 -1.97 -20.88 -0.84
C LEU A 134 -0.72 -20.69 -1.72
N SER A 135 -0.44 -21.63 -2.63
CA SER A 135 0.71 -21.52 -3.53
C SER A 135 0.57 -20.37 -4.51
N GLY A 136 -0.64 -20.15 -5.07
CA GLY A 136 -0.94 -19.01 -5.93
C GLY A 136 -0.79 -17.68 -5.18
N TRP A 137 -1.34 -17.58 -3.97
CA TRP A 137 -1.17 -16.41 -3.11
C TRP A 137 0.32 -16.11 -2.82
N LEU A 138 1.09 -17.11 -2.41
CA LEU A 138 2.53 -16.97 -2.14
C LEU A 138 3.29 -16.54 -3.40
N LEU A 139 3.02 -17.18 -4.54
CA LEU A 139 3.67 -16.89 -5.81
C LEU A 139 3.39 -15.46 -6.28
N PHE A 140 2.12 -15.06 -6.37
CA PHE A 140 1.76 -13.72 -6.85
C PHE A 140 2.19 -12.63 -5.87
N SER A 141 2.14 -12.88 -4.55
CA SER A 141 2.66 -11.93 -3.56
C SER A 141 4.18 -11.77 -3.69
N LEU A 142 4.92 -12.86 -3.91
CA LEU A 142 6.38 -12.81 -4.09
C LEU A 142 6.76 -12.08 -5.39
N LEU A 143 6.07 -12.39 -6.49
CA LEU A 143 6.26 -11.70 -7.77
C LEU A 143 5.90 -10.22 -7.68
N GLY A 144 4.80 -9.90 -6.99
CA GLY A 144 4.39 -8.53 -6.70
C GLY A 144 5.45 -7.78 -5.91
N LEU A 145 6.04 -8.43 -4.89
CA LEU A 145 7.10 -7.85 -4.08
C LEU A 145 8.39 -7.61 -4.87
N VAL A 146 8.75 -8.53 -5.79
CA VAL A 146 9.87 -8.33 -6.72
C VAL A 146 9.60 -7.13 -7.61
N ALA A 147 8.42 -7.06 -8.25
CA ALA A 147 8.04 -5.94 -9.12
C ALA A 147 8.02 -4.62 -8.35
N GLY A 148 7.45 -4.61 -7.14
CA GLY A 148 7.41 -3.47 -6.24
C GLY A 148 8.80 -3.02 -5.81
N SER A 149 9.70 -3.95 -5.52
CA SER A 149 11.08 -3.64 -5.16
C SER A 149 11.84 -2.98 -6.31
N LEU A 150 11.73 -3.54 -7.52
CA LEU A 150 12.31 -2.94 -8.73
C LEU A 150 11.73 -1.54 -8.99
N TYR A 151 10.42 -1.37 -8.78
CA TYR A 151 9.73 -0.10 -8.94
C TYR A 151 10.20 0.96 -7.96
N PHE A 152 10.22 0.65 -6.67
CA PHE A 152 10.69 1.57 -5.64
C PHE A 152 12.16 1.93 -5.84
N SER A 153 12.99 0.95 -6.20
CA SER A 153 14.40 1.16 -6.53
C SER A 153 14.57 2.12 -7.73
N MET A 154 13.75 1.96 -8.78
CA MET A 154 13.73 2.87 -9.93
C MET A 154 13.33 4.30 -9.56
N ILE A 155 12.31 4.48 -8.73
CA ILE A 155 11.87 5.81 -8.26
C ILE A 155 12.89 6.44 -7.30
N ALA A 156 13.49 5.64 -6.41
CA ALA A 156 14.50 6.09 -5.48
C ALA A 156 15.75 6.62 -6.19
N ARG A 157 16.20 5.95 -7.26
CA ARG A 157 17.29 6.43 -8.13
C ARG A 157 16.87 7.68 -8.90
N SER A 158 15.66 7.71 -9.44
CA SER A 158 15.18 8.85 -10.23
C SER A 158 14.98 10.13 -9.41
N THR A 159 14.85 10.01 -8.09
CA THR A 159 14.73 11.13 -7.14
C THR A 159 16.06 11.47 -6.44
N ALA A 160 17.15 10.76 -6.74
CA ALA A 160 18.47 11.07 -6.20
C ALA A 160 19.04 12.34 -6.86
N GLN A 161 19.93 13.05 -6.15
CA GLN A 161 20.63 14.23 -6.69
C GLN A 161 21.73 13.84 -7.69
N GLU A 162 22.27 12.62 -7.53
CA GLU A 162 23.29 12.05 -8.38
C GLU A 162 22.69 10.93 -9.23
N ASP A 163 23.17 10.80 -10.47
CA ASP A 163 22.77 9.70 -11.34
C ASP A 163 23.40 8.39 -10.85
N LEU A 164 22.61 7.62 -10.09
CA LEU A 164 23.02 6.32 -9.57
C LEU A 164 22.82 5.23 -10.63
N PRO A 165 23.86 4.46 -11.01
CA PRO A 165 23.71 3.35 -11.93
C PRO A 165 22.88 2.22 -11.30
N TYR A 166 22.27 1.39 -12.16
CA TYR A 166 21.62 0.17 -11.70
C TYR A 166 22.65 -0.87 -11.25
N SER A 167 22.44 -1.47 -10.08
CA SER A 167 23.28 -2.52 -9.52
C SER A 167 22.41 -3.73 -9.13
N LEU A 168 22.64 -4.86 -9.80
CA LEU A 168 21.90 -6.10 -9.52
C LEU A 168 22.13 -6.63 -8.09
N PRO A 169 23.38 -6.67 -7.55
CA PRO A 169 23.60 -7.08 -6.17
C PRO A 169 22.83 -6.22 -5.16
N GLN A 170 22.74 -4.91 -5.43
CA GLN A 170 22.00 -3.98 -4.60
C GLN A 170 20.49 -4.23 -4.69
N ALA A 171 19.94 -4.48 -5.88
CA ALA A 171 18.54 -4.82 -6.05
C ALA A 171 18.15 -6.11 -5.30
N ILE A 172 19.01 -7.14 -5.32
CA ILE A 172 18.81 -8.38 -4.56
C ILE A 172 18.81 -8.11 -3.05
N TRP A 173 19.74 -7.28 -2.58
CA TRP A 173 19.79 -6.86 -1.18
C TRP A 173 18.53 -6.10 -0.76
N GLU A 174 18.14 -5.09 -1.54
CA GLU A 174 16.93 -4.28 -1.31
C GLU A 174 15.68 -5.16 -1.26
N PHE A 175 15.56 -6.13 -2.17
CA PHE A 175 14.50 -7.12 -2.14
C PHE A 175 14.51 -7.94 -0.84
N GLY A 176 15.68 -8.44 -0.41
CA GLY A 176 15.81 -9.17 0.86
C GLY A 176 15.34 -8.34 2.06
N GLN A 177 15.73 -7.06 2.13
CA GLN A 177 15.30 -6.16 3.20
C GLN A 177 13.80 -5.87 3.18
N VAL A 178 13.21 -5.69 2.00
CA VAL A 178 11.76 -5.49 1.84
C VAL A 178 10.98 -6.77 2.16
N PHE A 179 11.49 -7.94 1.79
CA PHE A 179 10.93 -9.22 2.19
C PHE A 179 10.92 -9.36 3.71
N SER A 180 12.06 -9.10 4.37
CA SER A 180 12.13 -9.09 5.84
C SER A 180 11.18 -8.06 6.47
N LEU A 181 11.07 -6.85 5.91
CA LEU A 181 10.12 -5.84 6.37
C LEU A 181 8.67 -6.34 6.27
N THR A 182 8.32 -6.96 5.15
CA THR A 182 6.97 -7.48 4.90
C THR A 182 6.63 -8.59 5.90
N ILE A 183 7.53 -9.56 6.10
CA ILE A 183 7.35 -10.62 7.10
C ILE A 183 7.24 -10.03 8.51
N LEU A 184 8.09 -9.08 8.87
CA LEU A 184 8.05 -8.45 10.19
C LEU A 184 6.73 -7.71 10.43
N LEU A 185 6.23 -6.99 9.44
CA LEU A 185 4.93 -6.32 9.53
C LEU A 185 3.79 -7.34 9.65
N ILE A 186 3.81 -8.43 8.88
CA ILE A 186 2.81 -9.51 9.01
C ILE A 186 2.83 -10.10 10.42
N VAL A 187 4.02 -10.39 10.97
CA VAL A 187 4.17 -10.92 12.33
C VAL A 187 3.64 -9.92 13.37
N ILE A 188 3.97 -8.63 13.25
CA ILE A 188 3.45 -7.59 14.15
C ILE A 188 1.92 -7.52 14.07
N LEU A 189 1.35 -7.50 12.87
CA LEU A 189 -0.10 -7.46 12.66
C LEU A 189 -0.79 -8.71 13.24
N MET A 190 -0.21 -9.89 13.05
CA MET A 190 -0.73 -11.15 13.57
C MET A 190 -0.66 -11.23 15.11
N LEU A 191 0.46 -10.77 15.69
CA LEU A 191 0.60 -10.71 17.15
C LEU A 191 -0.39 -9.73 17.79
N LEU A 192 -0.76 -8.66 17.09
CA LEU A 192 -1.75 -7.69 17.54
C LEU A 192 -3.19 -8.14 17.30
N SER A 193 -3.46 -8.90 16.23
CA SER A 193 -4.82 -9.37 15.93
C SER A 193 -5.34 -10.34 16.99
N ILE A 194 -4.48 -11.15 17.61
CA ILE A 194 -4.85 -12.10 18.67
C ILE A 194 -5.46 -11.39 19.89
N PRO A 195 -4.78 -10.45 20.58
CA PRO A 195 -5.35 -9.77 21.73
C PRO A 195 -6.57 -8.92 21.35
N ILE A 196 -6.58 -8.31 20.17
CA ILE A 196 -7.75 -7.57 19.66
C ILE A 196 -8.96 -8.50 19.57
N SER A 197 -8.78 -9.71 19.03
CA SER A 197 -9.86 -10.69 18.87
C SER A 197 -10.38 -11.20 20.23
N VAL A 198 -9.47 -11.47 21.18
CA VAL A 198 -9.84 -11.91 22.53
C VAL A 198 -10.64 -10.84 23.28
N VAL A 199 -10.16 -9.59 23.28
CA VAL A 199 -10.87 -8.46 23.91
C VAL A 199 -12.24 -8.26 23.26
N SER A 200 -12.32 -8.35 21.92
CA SER A 200 -13.58 -8.18 21.20
C SER A 200 -14.57 -9.30 21.52
N LEU A 201 -14.12 -10.55 21.63
CA LEU A 201 -14.97 -11.68 22.01
C LEU A 201 -15.54 -11.51 23.43
N ILE A 202 -14.70 -11.12 24.40
CA ILE A 202 -15.14 -10.88 25.78
C ILE A 202 -16.18 -9.75 25.84
N LEU A 203 -15.94 -8.65 25.13
CA LEU A 203 -16.89 -7.53 25.09
C LEU A 203 -18.19 -7.88 24.37
N ALA A 204 -18.14 -8.73 23.33
CA ALA A 204 -19.32 -9.16 22.60
C ALA A 204 -20.28 -9.98 23.48
N LEU A 205 -19.74 -10.75 24.44
CA LEU A 205 -20.54 -11.48 25.43
C LEU A 205 -21.31 -10.55 26.37
N ILE A 206 -20.80 -9.33 26.62
CA ILE A 206 -21.46 -8.33 27.45
C ILE A 206 -22.46 -7.53 26.62
N ASN A 207 -21.99 -6.94 25.52
CA ASN A 207 -22.79 -6.14 24.60
C ASN A 207 -22.11 -6.07 23.22
N PRO A 208 -22.77 -6.48 22.13
CA PRO A 208 -22.21 -6.40 20.77
C PRO A 208 -21.72 -5.00 20.37
N ALA A 209 -22.35 -3.93 20.85
CA ALA A 209 -21.91 -2.55 20.56
C ALA A 209 -20.56 -2.21 21.21
N LEU A 210 -20.25 -2.78 22.38
CA LEU A 210 -18.94 -2.60 23.02
C LEU A 210 -17.83 -3.31 22.23
N ALA A 211 -18.11 -4.47 21.65
CA ALA A 211 -17.17 -5.15 20.77
C ALA A 211 -16.88 -4.33 19.51
N GLN A 212 -17.90 -3.73 18.89
CA GLN A 212 -17.72 -2.84 17.74
C GLN A 212 -16.89 -1.60 18.10
N LEU A 213 -17.17 -0.97 19.24
CA LEU A 213 -16.39 0.17 19.73
C LEU A 213 -14.94 -0.21 20.00
N ALA A 214 -14.69 -1.39 20.59
CA ALA A 214 -13.33 -1.87 20.83
C ALA A 214 -12.58 -2.14 19.53
N LEU A 215 -13.20 -2.78 18.54
CA LEU A 215 -12.62 -2.97 17.21
C LEU A 215 -12.26 -1.63 16.55
N LEU A 216 -13.15 -0.62 16.66
CA LEU A 216 -12.90 0.72 16.17
C LEU A 216 -11.68 1.35 16.87
N LEU A 217 -11.64 1.35 18.21
CA LEU A 217 -10.51 1.89 18.97
C LEU A 217 -9.19 1.17 18.65
N MET A 218 -9.23 -0.15 18.47
CA MET A 218 -8.06 -0.94 18.09
C MET A 218 -7.57 -0.64 16.69
N SER A 219 -8.47 -0.28 15.76
CA SER A 219 -8.07 0.19 14.43
C SER A 219 -7.25 1.49 14.50
N PHE A 220 -7.60 2.41 15.41
CA PHE A 220 -6.81 3.61 15.67
C PHE A 220 -5.43 3.29 16.25
N VAL A 221 -5.35 2.33 17.19
CA VAL A 221 -4.06 1.85 17.73
C VAL A 221 -3.19 1.27 16.61
N LEU A 222 -3.79 0.51 15.69
CA LEU A 222 -3.08 -0.07 14.54
C LEU A 222 -2.53 1.02 13.62
N LEU A 223 -3.36 2.00 13.25
CA LEU A 223 -2.92 3.15 12.45
C LEU A 223 -1.81 3.92 13.16
N TRP A 224 -1.95 4.16 14.47
CA TRP A 224 -0.95 4.84 15.27
C TRP A 224 0.40 4.12 15.29
N LEU A 225 0.39 2.78 15.27
CA LEU A 225 1.60 1.97 15.21
C LEU A 225 2.23 1.95 13.81
N LEU A 226 1.43 1.93 12.76
CA LEU A 226 1.90 1.83 11.37
C LEU A 226 2.44 3.15 10.82
N ILE A 227 1.88 4.29 11.21
CA ILE A 227 2.28 5.60 10.69
C ILE A 227 3.78 5.90 10.92
N PRO A 228 4.37 5.65 12.11
CA PRO A 228 5.82 5.77 12.31
C PRO A 228 6.67 4.95 11.34
N LEU A 229 6.14 3.89 10.75
CA LEU A 229 6.85 2.98 9.84
C LEU A 229 6.66 3.34 8.36
N VAL A 230 5.89 4.37 8.03
CA VAL A 230 5.52 4.72 6.65
C VAL A 230 6.72 4.97 5.72
N PHE A 231 7.83 5.49 6.27
CA PHE A 231 9.05 5.76 5.52
C PHE A 231 10.09 4.63 5.59
N SER A 232 9.75 3.47 6.16
CA SER A 232 10.68 2.33 6.26
C SER A 232 11.12 1.85 4.87
N PRO A 233 10.23 1.70 3.87
CA PRO A 233 10.67 1.39 2.50
C PRO A 233 11.62 2.45 1.94
N HIS A 234 11.35 3.73 2.20
CA HIS A 234 12.19 4.82 1.70
C HIS A 234 13.60 4.75 2.26
N GLY A 235 13.79 4.37 3.53
CA GLY A 235 15.12 4.17 4.10
C GLY A 235 15.90 3.03 3.44
N ILE A 236 15.23 1.94 3.08
CA ILE A 236 15.83 0.80 2.39
C ILE A 236 16.32 1.21 1.00
N PHE A 237 15.48 1.87 0.21
CA PHE A 237 15.83 2.20 -1.19
C PHE A 237 16.63 3.50 -1.35
N ALA A 238 16.37 4.51 -0.52
CA ALA A 238 17.01 5.82 -0.66
C ALA A 238 18.38 5.90 0.03
N ALA A 239 18.57 5.12 1.10
CA ALA A 239 19.74 5.17 1.96
C ALA A 239 20.39 3.79 2.21
N HIS A 240 19.92 2.73 1.53
CA HIS A 240 20.46 1.36 1.61
C HIS A 240 20.55 0.81 3.04
N GLN A 241 19.60 1.20 3.88
CA GLN A 241 19.54 0.81 5.28
C GLN A 241 19.00 -0.62 5.42
N GLY A 242 19.48 -1.35 6.43
CA GLY A 242 18.83 -2.59 6.85
C GLY A 242 17.44 -2.31 7.45
N VAL A 243 16.55 -3.31 7.43
CA VAL A 243 15.14 -3.20 7.84
C VAL A 243 14.96 -2.52 9.21
N MET A 244 15.71 -2.94 10.21
CA MET A 244 15.59 -2.40 11.57
C MET A 244 16.02 -0.94 11.64
N GLN A 245 17.11 -0.59 10.97
CA GLN A 245 17.59 0.79 10.90
C GLN A 245 16.60 1.69 10.16
N ALA A 246 16.03 1.21 9.06
CA ALA A 246 15.03 1.93 8.28
C ALA A 246 13.77 2.21 9.10
N MET A 247 13.28 1.23 9.86
CA MET A 247 12.14 1.41 10.76
C MET A 247 12.41 2.42 11.87
N LEU A 248 13.57 2.34 12.53
CA LEU A 248 13.93 3.26 13.61
C LEU A 248 14.11 4.70 13.11
N ILE A 249 14.75 4.88 11.95
CA ILE A 249 14.91 6.21 11.34
C ILE A 249 13.57 6.74 10.87
N SER A 250 12.72 5.91 10.24
CA SER A 250 11.35 6.27 9.89
C SER A 250 10.59 6.77 11.12
N ALA A 251 10.56 5.99 12.20
CA ALA A 251 9.85 6.36 13.41
C ALA A 251 10.36 7.66 14.04
N ARG A 252 11.68 7.89 14.00
CA ARG A 252 12.30 9.14 14.47
C ARG A 252 11.89 10.33 13.62
N VAL A 253 11.98 10.20 12.30
CA VAL A 253 11.59 11.25 11.34
C VAL A 253 10.12 11.60 11.51
N VAL A 254 9.23 10.61 11.53
CA VAL A 254 7.79 10.81 11.71
C VAL A 254 7.48 11.47 13.04
N ARG A 255 8.11 11.04 14.14
CA ARG A 255 7.89 11.64 15.47
C ARG A 255 8.33 13.10 15.53
N LEU A 256 9.47 13.44 14.93
CA LEU A 256 10.04 14.79 15.00
C LEU A 256 9.34 15.77 14.05
N LEU A 257 8.83 15.28 12.91
CA LEU A 257 8.16 16.06 11.88
C LEU A 257 6.65 15.75 11.81
N PHE A 258 6.05 15.31 12.91
CA PHE A 258 4.70 14.73 12.93
C PHE A 258 3.64 15.57 12.21
N PRO A 259 3.49 16.89 12.47
CA PRO A 259 2.49 17.69 11.76
C PRO A 259 2.75 17.75 10.25
N GLY A 260 4.01 17.89 9.84
CA GLY A 260 4.39 17.94 8.43
C GLY A 260 4.17 16.61 7.70
N VAL A 261 4.52 15.49 8.36
CA VAL A 261 4.30 14.15 7.81
C VAL A 261 2.82 13.86 7.71
N MET A 262 2.02 14.16 8.74
CA MET A 262 0.58 13.95 8.70
C MET A 262 -0.08 14.77 7.60
N MET A 263 0.29 16.04 7.43
CA MET A 263 -0.21 16.86 6.31
C MET A 263 0.20 16.29 4.95
N PHE A 264 1.41 15.74 4.84
CA PHE A 264 1.85 15.06 3.62
C PHE A 264 1.03 13.79 3.34
N LEU A 265 0.83 12.94 4.34
CA LEU A 265 0.04 11.71 4.22
C LEU A 265 -1.43 12.01 3.92
N LEU A 266 -2.01 13.02 4.57
CA LEU A 266 -3.37 13.47 4.30
C LEU A 266 -3.51 14.02 2.87
N ALA A 267 -2.57 14.85 2.41
CA ALA A 267 -2.58 15.34 1.04
C ALA A 267 -2.44 14.19 0.03
N ALA A 268 -1.53 13.24 0.28
CA ALA A 268 -1.37 12.06 -0.55
C ALA A 268 -2.64 11.19 -0.57
N LEU A 269 -3.30 11.01 0.58
CA LEU A 269 -4.55 10.29 0.70
C LEU A 269 -5.68 10.99 -0.08
N VAL A 270 -5.86 12.29 0.11
CA VAL A 270 -6.88 13.07 -0.60
C VAL A 270 -6.65 13.03 -2.11
N LEU A 271 -5.41 13.14 -2.57
CA LEU A 271 -5.08 13.05 -3.98
C LEU A 271 -5.33 11.64 -4.53
N THR A 272 -4.90 10.59 -3.81
CA THR A 272 -5.09 9.20 -4.26
C THR A 272 -6.57 8.82 -4.30
N GLN A 273 -7.33 9.11 -3.23
CA GLN A 273 -8.75 8.78 -3.15
C GLN A 273 -9.59 9.68 -4.07
N GLY A 274 -9.37 11.00 -4.01
CA GLY A 274 -10.13 11.98 -4.79
C GLY A 274 -9.97 11.77 -6.29
N MET A 275 -8.73 11.55 -6.74
CA MET A 275 -8.48 11.25 -8.15
C MET A 275 -8.88 9.82 -8.50
N GLY A 276 -8.75 8.88 -7.56
CA GLY A 276 -9.28 7.53 -7.69
C GLY A 276 -10.76 7.54 -8.11
N TYR A 277 -11.62 8.28 -7.41
CA TYR A 277 -13.04 8.40 -7.79
C TYR A 277 -13.24 8.89 -9.22
N LEU A 278 -12.46 9.88 -9.67
CA LEU A 278 -12.53 10.39 -11.06
C LEU A 278 -12.13 9.30 -12.07
N TRP A 279 -11.08 8.54 -11.79
CA TRP A 279 -10.56 7.51 -12.69
C TRP A 279 -11.37 6.21 -12.71
N HIS A 280 -12.33 6.05 -11.80
CA HIS A 280 -13.30 4.94 -11.80
C HIS A 280 -14.59 5.24 -12.57
N ILE A 281 -14.80 6.48 -13.02
CA ILE A 281 -15.99 6.85 -13.81
C ILE A 281 -16.11 6.05 -15.13
N PRO A 282 -15.02 5.82 -15.88
CA PRO A 282 -15.08 5.01 -17.09
C PRO A 282 -15.60 3.59 -16.82
N PRO A 283 -16.56 3.08 -17.58
CA PRO A 283 -17.00 1.69 -17.46
C PRO A 283 -15.86 0.69 -17.71
N GLU A 284 -15.82 -0.42 -16.96
CA GLU A 284 -14.82 -1.49 -17.11
C GLU A 284 -14.76 -2.10 -18.53
N THR A 285 -15.88 -2.03 -19.26
CA THR A 285 -16.03 -2.52 -20.65
C THR A 285 -15.67 -1.48 -21.70
N SER A 286 -15.29 -0.27 -21.30
CA SER A 286 -14.96 0.84 -22.20
C SER A 286 -13.46 1.03 -22.32
N TRP A 287 -12.99 1.32 -23.54
CA TRP A 287 -11.60 1.75 -23.77
C TRP A 287 -11.24 3.06 -23.05
N LEU A 288 -12.24 3.85 -22.64
CA LEU A 288 -12.05 5.05 -21.83
C LEU A 288 -11.35 4.74 -20.48
N MET A 289 -11.44 3.49 -20.00
CA MET A 289 -10.73 3.02 -18.80
C MET A 289 -9.20 3.12 -18.93
N LEU A 290 -8.64 3.10 -20.15
CA LEU A 290 -7.21 3.36 -20.38
C LEU A 290 -6.80 4.75 -19.86
N ALA A 291 -7.66 5.76 -20.02
CA ALA A 291 -7.37 7.10 -19.49
C ALA A 291 -7.33 7.09 -17.95
N GLY A 292 -8.21 6.30 -17.31
CA GLY A 292 -8.20 6.06 -15.87
C GLY A 292 -6.91 5.38 -15.41
N ILE A 293 -6.47 4.33 -16.11
CA ILE A 293 -5.22 3.61 -15.84
C ILE A 293 -4.02 4.56 -15.93
N LEU A 294 -3.91 5.32 -17.03
CA LEU A 294 -2.81 6.27 -17.24
C LEU A 294 -2.81 7.39 -16.18
N GLY A 295 -3.98 7.96 -15.89
CA GLY A 295 -4.14 9.02 -14.90
C GLY A 295 -3.80 8.55 -13.48
N ASN A 296 -4.29 7.38 -13.08
CA ASN A 296 -3.96 6.77 -11.80
C ASN A 296 -2.46 6.44 -11.69
N ALA A 297 -1.87 5.87 -12.74
CA ALA A 297 -0.44 5.57 -12.79
C ALA A 297 0.39 6.85 -12.63
N PHE A 298 0.06 7.94 -13.32
CA PHE A 298 0.75 9.22 -13.19
C PHE A 298 0.69 9.77 -11.75
N ILE A 299 -0.48 9.74 -11.12
CA ILE A 299 -0.70 10.31 -9.79
C ILE A 299 -0.01 9.50 -8.70
N THR A 300 -0.18 8.17 -8.72
CA THR A 300 0.44 7.29 -7.74
C THR A 300 1.96 7.27 -7.87
N THR A 301 2.50 7.29 -9.09
CA THR A 301 3.95 7.45 -9.35
C THR A 301 4.44 8.81 -8.83
N GLY A 302 3.71 9.89 -9.12
CA GLY A 302 4.07 11.25 -8.70
C GLY A 302 4.10 11.40 -7.17
N LEU A 303 3.10 10.82 -6.48
CA LEU A 303 3.05 10.79 -5.02
C LEU A 303 4.16 9.93 -4.41
N LEU A 304 4.45 8.76 -5.00
CA LEU A 304 5.57 7.94 -4.56
C LEU A 304 6.91 8.69 -4.72
N ALA A 305 7.16 9.30 -5.87
CA ALA A 305 8.33 10.13 -6.08
C ALA A 305 8.41 11.31 -5.09
N ALA A 306 7.28 12.00 -4.86
CA ALA A 306 7.19 13.09 -3.88
C ALA A 306 7.53 12.61 -2.46
N SER A 307 7.11 11.40 -2.09
CA SER A 307 7.40 10.82 -0.77
C SER A 307 8.89 10.51 -0.59
N PHE A 308 9.59 10.08 -1.65
CA PHE A 308 11.06 9.95 -1.63
C PHE A 308 11.76 11.31 -1.49
N VAL A 309 11.32 12.32 -2.23
CA VAL A 309 11.85 13.70 -2.10
C VAL A 309 11.63 14.24 -0.69
N TYR A 310 10.42 14.04 -0.14
CA TYR A 310 10.09 14.44 1.23
C TYR A 310 10.99 13.72 2.23
N TYR A 311 11.11 12.39 2.13
CA TYR A 311 11.91 11.57 3.04
C TYR A 311 13.39 11.97 3.05
N ARG A 312 14.02 12.15 1.88
CA ARG A 312 15.44 12.54 1.78
C ARG A 312 15.69 13.87 2.48
N LYS A 313 14.84 14.88 2.25
CA LYS A 313 14.93 16.19 2.92
C LYS A 313 14.68 16.08 4.43
N ALA A 314 13.72 15.25 4.83
CA ALA A 314 13.41 15.02 6.23
C ALA A 314 14.61 14.45 6.99
N VAL A 315 15.25 13.40 6.45
CA VAL A 315 16.44 12.78 7.05
C VAL A 315 17.60 13.78 7.14
N GLN A 316 17.90 14.49 6.05
CA GLN A 316 18.95 15.53 6.04
C GLN A 316 18.72 16.60 7.12
N TRP A 317 17.48 17.04 7.30
CA TRP A 317 17.13 18.02 8.32
C TRP A 317 17.27 17.47 9.75
N VAL A 318 16.80 16.24 10.01
CA VAL A 318 16.95 15.59 11.33
C VAL A 318 18.43 15.41 11.68
N GLU A 319 19.26 15.04 10.71
CA GLU A 319 20.70 14.90 10.92
C GLU A 319 21.40 16.24 11.18
N ALA A 320 21.01 17.29 10.47
CA ALA A 320 21.54 18.65 10.67
C ALA A 320 21.27 19.15 12.09
N MET A 321 20.02 19.04 12.56
CA MET A 321 19.66 19.43 13.92
C MET A 321 20.42 18.64 14.99
N ARG A 322 20.63 17.34 14.76
CA ARG A 322 21.42 16.51 15.68
C ARG A 322 22.85 17.01 15.79
N ARG A 323 23.49 17.36 14.66
CA ARG A 323 24.85 17.92 14.66
C ARG A 323 24.91 19.26 15.40
N GLU A 324 23.95 20.14 15.15
CA GLU A 324 23.89 21.43 15.85
C GLU A 324 23.75 21.28 17.38
N SER A 325 22.91 20.33 17.84
CA SER A 325 22.76 20.06 19.28
C SER A 325 24.04 19.55 19.94
N LEU A 326 24.88 18.80 19.21
CA LEU A 326 26.15 18.28 19.71
C LEU A 326 27.26 19.33 19.73
N THR A 327 27.17 20.34 18.86
CA THR A 327 28.14 21.46 18.83
C THR A 327 27.84 22.57 19.83
N ARG A 328 26.62 22.60 20.40
CA ARG A 328 26.16 23.64 21.35
C ARG A 328 26.13 23.16 22.81
N GLY A 329 26.36 21.87 23.07
CA GLY A 329 26.45 21.28 24.41
C GLY A 329 27.91 21.00 24.77
#